data_AF-A0A914WHI5-F1
#
_entry.id   AF-A0A914WHI5-F1
#
_cell.length_a   1.000
_cell.length_b   1.000
_cell.length_c   1.000
_cell.angle_alpha   90.00
_cell.angle_beta   90.00
_cell.angle_gamma   90.00
#
_symmetry.space_group_name_H-M   'P 1'
#
loop_
_entity.id
_entity.type
_entity.pdbx_description
1 polymer ?
#
loop_
_entity_poly.entity_id
_entity_poly.type
_entity_poly.pdbx_seq_one_letter_code
_entity_poly.pdbx_strand_id
1 'polypeptide(L)'
;MNPPSGASCAGRPAQTLPSSSMTCCLIENNNRRCMRSASSHSFSKRMAKIVEQKKLKLQPDALARHNSICTHHRRMLISQAAKTRDRKDNGRDSGSDDELASIGDTSNGKGGNSNKVKLHALSASTLRRYKKHFKLATKPGANKQQLVDTVLEHFQTLPVNEKETLTYFIYTVKTGRNRLDQMKSASID
;
A
#
# COMPACT_ATOMS: atom_id res chain seq x y z
N MET A 1 -0.43 -69.58 6.19
CA MET A 1 -0.33 -69.17 4.78
C MET A 1 0.07 -67.69 4.70
N ASN A 2 1.23 -67.39 4.13
CA ASN A 2 1.57 -66.11 3.44
C ASN A 2 1.35 -66.37 1.92
N PRO A 3 1.21 -65.39 0.98
CA PRO A 3 1.92 -64.09 0.85
C PRO A 3 1.01 -62.96 0.21
N PRO A 4 1.50 -61.94 -0.55
CA PRO A 4 2.29 -60.77 -0.11
C PRO A 4 1.84 -59.40 -0.70
N SER A 5 2.51 -58.34 -0.19
CA SER A 5 2.97 -57.13 -0.90
C SER A 5 1.99 -56.17 -1.60
N GLY A 6 1.99 -54.91 -1.16
CA GLY A 6 1.42 -53.82 -1.96
C GLY A 6 1.55 -52.42 -1.37
N ALA A 7 2.67 -51.77 -1.66
CA ALA A 7 2.81 -50.33 -1.93
C ALA A 7 2.56 -49.30 -0.81
N SER A 8 3.69 -48.75 -0.38
CA SER A 8 3.93 -47.36 0.04
C SER A 8 3.02 -46.32 -0.64
N CYS A 9 2.42 -45.43 0.14
CA CYS A 9 2.17 -44.06 -0.31
C CYS A 9 2.43 -43.08 0.83
N ALA A 10 3.46 -42.25 0.61
CA ALA A 10 3.80 -41.10 1.41
C ALA A 10 2.59 -40.17 1.59
N GLY A 11 2.35 -39.75 2.83
CA GLY A 11 1.47 -38.62 3.15
C GLY A 11 2.00 -37.36 2.46
N ARG A 12 1.40 -37.01 1.32
CA ARG A 12 1.65 -35.75 0.62
C ARG A 12 1.09 -34.59 1.46
N PRO A 13 1.82 -33.48 1.62
CA PRO A 13 1.26 -32.26 2.18
C PRO A 13 0.11 -31.78 1.28
N ALA A 14 -0.94 -31.29 1.94
CA ALA A 14 -2.17 -30.77 1.36
C ALA A 14 -1.90 -29.93 0.10
N GLN A 15 -2.22 -30.51 -1.05
CA GLN A 15 -2.28 -29.76 -2.29
C GLN A 15 -3.46 -28.78 -2.18
N THR A 16 -3.12 -27.50 -2.19
CA THR A 16 -4.03 -26.40 -2.54
C THR A 16 -4.71 -26.75 -3.86
N LEU A 17 -5.96 -27.18 -3.79
CA LEU A 17 -6.83 -27.38 -4.96
C LEU A 17 -6.81 -26.09 -5.79
N PRO A 18 -6.55 -26.14 -7.11
CA PRO A 18 -6.70 -25.00 -7.99
C PRO A 18 -8.21 -24.71 -8.07
N SER A 19 -8.66 -23.72 -7.31
CA SER A 19 -10.03 -23.25 -7.36
C SER A 19 -10.29 -22.71 -8.77
N SER A 20 -11.03 -23.52 -9.52
CA SER A 20 -11.81 -23.23 -10.71
C SER A 20 -11.87 -21.75 -11.04
N SER A 21 -11.17 -21.36 -12.11
CA SER A 21 -11.21 -20.07 -12.82
C SER A 21 -12.34 -19.13 -12.39
N MET A 22 -12.21 -18.49 -11.22
CA MET A 22 -13.15 -17.48 -10.77
C MET A 22 -12.81 -16.22 -11.54
N THR A 23 -13.47 -16.01 -12.67
CA THR A 23 -13.23 -14.87 -13.55
C THR A 23 -13.95 -13.63 -13.03
N CYS A 24 -13.38 -12.44 -13.24
CA CYS A 24 -13.95 -11.16 -12.83
C CYS A 24 -15.46 -11.05 -13.10
N CYS A 25 -16.21 -10.50 -12.14
CA CYS A 25 -17.66 -10.29 -12.26
C CYS A 25 -18.05 -9.04 -13.06
N LEU A 26 -17.10 -8.26 -13.59
CA LEU A 26 -17.37 -7.02 -14.32
C LEU A 26 -17.49 -7.25 -15.83
N ILE A 27 -18.48 -6.61 -16.41
CA ILE A 27 -18.72 -6.48 -17.85
C ILE A 27 -18.24 -5.09 -18.28
N GLU A 28 -17.39 -5.04 -19.30
CA GLU A 28 -16.90 -3.79 -19.89
C GLU A 28 -17.83 -3.29 -21.02
N ASN A 29 -17.61 -2.04 -21.47
CA ASN A 29 -18.44 -1.28 -22.43
C ASN A 29 -18.93 -2.03 -23.69
N ASN A 30 -18.34 -3.17 -24.05
CA ASN A 30 -18.68 -3.96 -25.23
C ASN A 30 -19.47 -5.23 -24.88
N ASN A 31 -20.17 -5.25 -23.73
CA ASN A 31 -20.87 -6.43 -23.19
C ASN A 31 -19.97 -7.67 -23.01
N ARG A 32 -18.64 -7.49 -23.01
CA ARG A 32 -17.69 -8.58 -22.79
C ARG A 32 -17.37 -8.69 -21.31
N ARG A 33 -17.56 -9.90 -20.77
CA ARG A 33 -17.10 -10.22 -19.42
C ARG A 33 -15.59 -10.20 -19.38
N CYS A 34 -15.04 -9.52 -18.39
CA CYS A 34 -13.60 -9.49 -18.21
C CYS A 34 -13.07 -10.89 -17.94
N MET A 35 -12.16 -11.39 -18.78
CA MET A 35 -11.58 -12.73 -18.68
C MET A 35 -10.44 -12.86 -17.66
N ARG A 36 -10.10 -11.76 -16.95
CA ARG A 36 -9.04 -11.78 -15.95
C ARG A 36 -9.50 -12.54 -14.71
N SER A 37 -8.59 -13.30 -14.10
CA SER A 37 -8.82 -13.97 -12.83
C SER A 37 -9.27 -12.96 -11.76
N ALA A 38 -10.37 -13.28 -11.09
CA ALA A 38 -10.88 -12.52 -9.97
C ALA A 38 -9.87 -12.62 -8.83
N SER A 39 -9.68 -11.48 -8.16
CA SER A 39 -8.93 -11.43 -6.91
C SER A 39 -9.87 -11.68 -5.75
N SER A 40 -9.35 -11.87 -4.54
CA SER A 40 -10.13 -11.96 -3.29
C SER A 40 -10.95 -10.70 -2.95
N HIS A 41 -11.02 -9.70 -3.84
CA HIS A 41 -11.72 -8.45 -3.62
C HIS A 41 -13.06 -8.46 -4.29
N SER A 42 -14.08 -8.08 -3.53
CA SER A 42 -15.44 -7.95 -3.99
C SER A 42 -15.79 -6.53 -4.45
N PHE A 43 -16.72 -6.46 -5.40
CA PHE A 43 -17.37 -5.25 -5.85
C PHE A 43 -18.33 -4.77 -4.77
N SER A 44 -17.83 -3.91 -3.88
CA SER A 44 -18.65 -3.34 -2.81
C SER A 44 -19.55 -2.20 -3.33
N LYS A 45 -20.56 -1.82 -2.53
CA LYS A 45 -21.40 -0.62 -2.78
C LYS A 45 -20.58 0.65 -3.03
N ARG A 46 -19.37 0.74 -2.45
CA ARG A 46 -18.42 1.82 -2.70
C ARG A 46 -17.89 1.81 -4.14
N MET A 47 -17.61 0.64 -4.71
CA MET A 47 -17.17 0.50 -6.09
C MET A 47 -18.29 0.87 -7.07
N ALA A 48 -19.55 0.48 -6.76
CA ALA A 48 -20.72 0.89 -7.53
C ALA A 48 -20.89 2.42 -7.61
N LYS A 49 -20.73 3.12 -6.47
CA LYS A 49 -20.78 4.60 -6.44
C LYS A 49 -19.70 5.25 -7.31
N ILE A 50 -18.49 4.67 -7.37
CA ILE A 50 -17.40 5.21 -8.19
C ILE A 50 -17.72 5.06 -9.68
N VAL A 51 -18.26 3.90 -10.07
CA VAL A 51 -18.68 3.63 -11.46
C VAL A 51 -19.73 4.64 -11.91
N GLU A 52 -20.75 4.87 -11.09
CA GLU A 52 -21.84 5.82 -11.34
C GLU A 52 -21.34 7.27 -11.41
N GLN A 53 -20.57 7.71 -10.41
CA GLN A 53 -20.03 9.08 -10.34
C GLN A 53 -19.09 9.41 -11.50
N LYS A 54 -18.36 8.41 -12.02
CA LYS A 54 -17.41 8.58 -13.12
C LYS A 54 -18.00 8.21 -14.48
N LYS A 55 -19.29 7.86 -14.54
CA LYS A 55 -19.98 7.39 -15.75
C LYS A 55 -19.16 6.30 -16.48
N LEU A 56 -18.51 5.42 -15.72
CA LEU A 56 -17.78 4.28 -16.29
C LEU A 56 -18.84 3.27 -16.76
N LYS A 57 -18.75 2.78 -18.00
CA LYS A 57 -19.70 1.75 -18.49
C LYS A 57 -19.26 0.35 -18.05
N LEU A 58 -18.99 0.21 -16.75
CA LEU A 58 -18.72 -1.06 -16.08
C LEU A 58 -20.00 -1.49 -15.38
N GLN A 59 -20.50 -2.68 -15.68
CA GLN A 59 -21.66 -3.23 -14.96
C GLN A 59 -21.29 -4.57 -14.31
N PRO A 60 -21.77 -4.84 -13.09
CA PRO A 60 -21.66 -6.18 -12.50
C PRO A 60 -22.56 -7.15 -13.26
N ASP A 61 -22.03 -8.32 -13.58
CA ASP A 61 -22.77 -9.42 -14.18
C ASP A 61 -23.76 -9.98 -13.15
N ALA A 62 -25.07 -9.82 -13.40
CA ALA A 62 -26.13 -10.35 -12.55
C ALA A 62 -26.17 -11.89 -12.50
N LEU A 63 -25.54 -12.55 -13.48
CA LEU A 63 -25.43 -14.01 -13.56
C LEU A 63 -24.17 -14.55 -12.87
N ALA A 64 -23.27 -13.69 -12.40
CA ALA A 64 -22.08 -14.13 -11.69
C ALA A 64 -22.44 -14.62 -10.27
N ARG A 65 -22.08 -15.87 -9.96
CA ARG A 65 -22.26 -16.48 -8.62
C ARG A 65 -21.40 -15.83 -7.54
N HIS A 66 -20.53 -14.88 -7.91
CA HIS A 66 -19.63 -14.16 -7.03
C HIS A 66 -19.49 -12.71 -7.48
N ASN A 67 -19.22 -11.84 -6.51
CA ASN A 67 -19.05 -10.43 -6.77
C ASN A 67 -17.57 -10.01 -6.84
N SER A 68 -16.67 -10.94 -7.15
CA SER A 68 -15.23 -10.72 -7.08
C SER A 68 -14.66 -10.13 -8.37
N ILE A 69 -13.84 -9.09 -8.21
CA ILE A 69 -13.24 -8.33 -9.31
C ILE A 69 -11.76 -8.66 -9.46
N CYS A 70 -11.24 -8.52 -10.69
CA CYS A 70 -9.81 -8.70 -10.93
C CYS A 70 -8.99 -7.57 -10.28
N THR A 71 -7.71 -7.85 -10.02
CA THR A 71 -6.76 -6.88 -9.45
C THR A 71 -6.63 -5.62 -10.30
N HIS A 72 -6.77 -5.74 -11.62
CA HIS A 72 -6.69 -4.64 -12.57
C HIS A 72 -7.84 -3.65 -12.41
N HIS A 73 -9.09 -4.13 -12.46
CA HIS A 73 -10.27 -3.29 -12.26
C HIS A 73 -10.34 -2.70 -10.87
N ARG A 74 -9.89 -3.44 -9.86
CA ARG A 74 -9.77 -2.89 -8.51
C ARG A 74 -8.87 -1.66 -8.48
N ARG A 75 -7.66 -1.74 -9.05
CA ARG A 75 -6.73 -0.61 -9.09
C ARG A 75 -7.29 0.56 -9.92
N MET A 76 -7.91 0.27 -11.06
CA MET A 76 -8.53 1.28 -11.92
C MET A 76 -9.68 2.01 -11.21
N LEU A 77 -10.56 1.30 -10.51
CA LEU A 77 -11.67 1.91 -9.76
C LEU A 77 -11.15 2.75 -8.58
N ILE A 78 -10.15 2.26 -7.85
CA ILE A 78 -9.53 3.02 -6.75
C ILE A 78 -8.82 4.29 -7.26
N SER A 79 -8.13 4.23 -8.40
CA SER A 79 -7.43 5.39 -8.96
C SER A 79 -8.40 6.46 -9.47
N GLN A 80 -9.52 6.05 -10.06
CA GLN A 80 -10.58 6.98 -10.50
C GLN A 80 -11.25 7.70 -9.32
N ALA A 81 -11.33 7.06 -8.14
CA ALA A 81 -11.82 7.69 -6.92
C ALA A 81 -10.84 8.72 -6.32
N ALA A 82 -9.54 8.62 -6.61
CA ALA A 82 -8.55 9.59 -6.12
C ALA A 82 -8.58 10.90 -6.92
N LYS A 83 -8.82 10.82 -8.24
CA LYS A 83 -8.86 11.98 -9.16
C LYS A 83 -10.02 12.97 -8.92
N THR A 84 -10.98 12.68 -8.06
CA THR A 84 -12.08 13.62 -7.73
C THR A 84 -11.71 14.64 -6.65
N ARG A 85 -10.56 14.48 -5.99
CA ARG A 85 -10.18 15.32 -4.84
C ARG A 85 -9.38 16.58 -5.24
N ASP A 86 -8.96 16.69 -6.50
CA ASP A 86 -8.14 17.80 -7.02
C ASP A 86 -8.94 18.97 -7.64
N ARG A 87 -10.24 19.13 -7.34
CA ARG A 87 -11.07 20.24 -7.89
C ARG A 87 -11.68 21.17 -6.85
N LYS A 88 -11.07 21.32 -5.68
CA LYS A 88 -11.50 22.32 -4.67
C LYS A 88 -10.31 23.02 -4.01
N ASP A 89 -9.40 23.54 -4.84
CA ASP A 89 -8.54 24.67 -4.48
C ASP A 89 -8.06 25.33 -5.79
N ASN A 90 -8.96 26.07 -6.46
CA ASN A 90 -8.60 26.92 -7.58
C ASN A 90 -8.95 28.35 -7.16
N GLY A 91 -7.92 29.08 -6.73
CA GLY A 91 -8.03 30.45 -6.24
C GLY A 91 -6.67 31.02 -5.89
N ARG A 92 -5.80 31.21 -6.90
CA ARG A 92 -4.90 32.36 -7.01
C ARG A 92 -4.33 32.44 -8.44
N ASP A 93 -4.52 33.62 -8.99
CA ASP A 93 -4.35 34.07 -10.37
C ASP A 93 -3.11 34.98 -10.45
N SER A 94 -2.57 35.13 -11.67
CA SER A 94 -1.59 36.11 -12.16
C SER A 94 -0.08 35.91 -11.89
N GLY A 95 0.59 35.29 -12.87
CA GLY A 95 1.56 35.95 -13.76
C GLY A 95 3.02 36.14 -13.32
N SER A 96 3.95 35.39 -13.94
CA SER A 96 4.99 35.94 -14.85
C SER A 96 5.98 34.86 -15.29
N ASP A 97 6.02 34.64 -16.59
CA ASP A 97 7.12 34.06 -17.36
C ASP A 97 8.39 34.96 -17.31
N ASP A 98 9.52 34.36 -17.70
CA ASP A 98 10.83 34.96 -18.04
C ASP A 98 11.97 34.94 -16.98
N GLU A 99 12.92 34.02 -17.24
CA GLU A 99 14.40 34.15 -17.19
C GLU A 99 15.13 34.84 -16.01
N LEU A 100 16.01 34.09 -15.32
CA LEU A 100 17.47 34.08 -15.60
C LEU A 100 18.31 33.58 -14.39
N ALA A 101 19.27 32.71 -14.72
CA ALA A 101 20.62 32.54 -14.15
C ALA A 101 20.87 31.80 -12.83
N SER A 102 21.54 30.65 -13.03
CA SER A 102 22.87 30.35 -12.51
C SER A 102 22.98 29.97 -11.03
N ILE A 103 23.25 28.68 -10.75
CA ILE A 103 24.56 28.23 -10.24
C ILE A 103 24.78 26.78 -10.68
N GLY A 104 25.47 26.62 -11.80
CA GLY A 104 26.37 25.50 -11.98
C GLY A 104 27.79 26.04 -11.84
N ASP A 105 28.37 25.94 -10.65
CA ASP A 105 29.82 25.84 -10.53
C ASP A 105 30.21 25.03 -9.30
N THR A 106 31.17 24.16 -9.55
CA THR A 106 31.69 23.12 -8.68
C THR A 106 33.00 23.64 -8.10
N SER A 107 33.06 23.82 -6.80
CA SER A 107 34.35 23.81 -6.10
C SER A 107 34.24 23.11 -4.74
N ASN A 108 34.54 21.82 -4.81
CA ASN A 108 35.46 21.12 -3.90
C ASN A 108 34.99 20.85 -2.45
N GLY A 109 34.75 19.56 -2.14
CA GLY A 109 35.26 19.04 -0.87
C GLY A 109 34.42 18.10 0.02
N LYS A 110 33.52 17.23 -0.47
CA LYS A 110 33.29 15.89 0.16
C LYS A 110 32.36 15.02 -0.68
N GLY A 111 32.90 13.96 -1.28
CA GLY A 111 32.11 12.87 -1.84
C GLY A 111 31.35 12.12 -0.74
N GLY A 112 30.07 12.46 -0.58
CA GLY A 112 29.14 11.66 0.20
C GLY A 112 27.89 11.46 -0.62
N ASN A 113 27.63 10.24 -1.08
CA ASN A 113 26.29 9.81 -1.47
C ASN A 113 25.32 10.32 -0.41
N SER A 114 24.57 11.37 -0.71
CA SER A 114 23.47 11.78 0.14
C SER A 114 22.43 10.67 0.01
N ASN A 115 22.56 9.66 0.87
CA ASN A 115 21.58 8.62 1.10
C ASN A 115 20.34 9.29 1.70
N LYS A 116 19.65 10.11 0.89
CA LYS A 116 18.43 10.79 1.26
C LYS A 116 17.39 9.72 1.54
N VAL A 117 17.05 9.54 2.80
CA VAL A 117 16.09 8.53 3.27
C VAL A 117 14.74 8.79 2.60
N LYS A 118 14.28 7.86 1.76
CA LYS A 118 13.03 7.99 1.00
C LYS A 118 11.82 7.58 1.84
N LEU A 119 11.36 8.46 2.73
CA LEU A 119 10.22 8.20 3.62
C LEU A 119 8.86 8.14 2.90
N HIS A 120 8.74 8.64 1.67
CA HIS A 120 7.51 8.56 0.87
C HIS A 120 7.03 7.12 0.59
N ALA A 121 7.94 6.16 0.59
CA ALA A 121 7.62 4.74 0.39
C ALA A 121 6.86 4.14 1.59
N LEU A 122 6.93 4.77 2.78
CA LEU A 122 6.23 4.30 3.96
C LEU A 122 4.71 4.50 3.84
N SER A 123 3.97 3.60 4.48
CA SER A 123 2.52 3.67 4.55
C SER A 123 2.07 4.83 5.47
N ALA A 124 0.89 5.39 5.21
CA ALA A 124 0.34 6.45 6.07
C ALA A 124 0.13 6.00 7.52
N SER A 125 -0.11 4.71 7.77
CA SER A 125 -0.21 4.16 9.13
C SER A 125 1.14 4.12 9.83
N THR A 126 2.22 3.76 9.13
CA THR A 126 3.59 3.80 9.66
C THR A 126 3.99 5.23 10.04
N LEU A 127 3.73 6.21 9.16
CA LEU A 127 4.02 7.62 9.42
C LEU A 127 3.23 8.15 10.62
N ARG A 128 1.94 7.81 10.74
CA ARG A 128 1.11 8.17 11.90
C ARG A 128 1.61 7.51 13.19
N ARG A 129 2.10 6.27 13.12
CA ARG A 129 2.69 5.56 14.26
C ARG A 129 3.96 6.24 14.75
N TYR A 130 4.85 6.60 13.83
CA TYR A 130 6.06 7.37 14.16
C TYR A 130 5.69 8.70 14.83
N LYS A 131 4.76 9.46 14.22
CA LYS A 131 4.24 10.71 14.78
C LYS A 131 3.72 10.52 16.21
N LYS A 132 2.93 9.47 16.47
CA LYS A 132 2.38 9.16 17.80
C LYS A 132 3.49 8.82 18.81
N HIS A 133 4.50 8.04 18.39
CA HIS A 133 5.60 7.62 19.24
C HIS A 133 6.44 8.81 19.72
N PHE A 134 6.81 9.69 18.79
CA PHE A 134 7.59 10.90 19.08
C PHE A 134 6.74 12.12 19.44
N LYS A 135 5.41 11.95 19.57
CA LYS A 135 4.45 13.00 19.93
C LYS A 135 4.57 14.28 19.10
N LEU A 136 4.86 14.12 17.80
CA LEU A 136 5.05 15.26 16.89
C LEU A 136 3.74 16.02 16.68
N ALA A 137 3.80 17.34 16.72
CA ALA A 137 2.65 18.19 16.42
C ALA A 137 2.39 18.20 14.91
N THR A 138 1.14 17.92 14.50
CA THR A 138 0.70 18.18 13.12
C THR A 138 -0.73 18.68 13.13
N LYS A 139 -1.10 19.47 12.12
CA LYS A 139 -2.49 19.89 11.88
C LYS A 139 -3.43 18.66 11.79
N PRO A 140 -4.63 18.70 12.38
CA PRO A 140 -5.63 17.64 12.20
C PRO A 140 -6.01 17.56 10.72
N GLY A 141 -6.08 16.34 10.18
CA GLY A 141 -6.32 16.14 8.74
C GLY A 141 -5.08 16.16 7.84
N ALA A 142 -3.86 16.21 8.40
CA ALA A 142 -2.62 16.18 7.61
C ALA A 142 -2.59 15.06 6.55
N ASN A 143 -2.31 15.46 5.30
CA ASN A 143 -2.16 14.58 4.15
C ASN A 143 -0.85 13.76 4.25
N LYS A 144 -0.72 12.69 3.44
CA LYS A 144 0.46 11.82 3.45
C LYS A 144 1.76 12.62 3.26
N GLN A 145 1.80 13.60 2.36
CA GLN A 145 3.00 14.39 2.13
C GLN A 145 3.41 15.21 3.36
N GLN A 146 2.45 15.90 3.97
CA GLN A 146 2.69 16.66 5.20
C GLN A 146 3.19 15.76 6.35
N LEU A 147 2.68 14.53 6.45
CA LEU A 147 3.22 13.55 7.41
C LEU A 147 4.66 13.13 7.07
N VAL A 148 5.00 12.99 5.79
CA VAL A 148 6.38 12.69 5.39
C VAL A 148 7.30 13.84 5.75
N ASP A 149 6.93 15.07 5.42
CA ASP A 149 7.77 16.26 5.63
C ASP A 149 8.08 16.44 7.13
N THR A 150 7.05 16.41 7.99
CA THR A 150 7.24 16.51 9.44
C THR A 150 8.08 15.36 10.01
N VAL A 151 7.88 14.13 9.52
CA VAL A 151 8.65 12.97 9.99
C VAL A 151 10.11 13.08 9.53
N LEU A 152 10.35 13.56 8.31
CA LEU A 152 11.67 13.70 7.72
C LEU A 152 12.50 14.75 8.46
N GLU A 153 11.90 15.91 8.74
CA GLU A 153 12.53 16.98 9.52
C GLU A 153 12.93 16.50 10.92
N HIS A 154 12.02 15.83 11.63
CA HIS A 154 12.32 15.25 12.93
C HIS A 154 13.38 14.13 12.84
N PHE A 155 13.32 13.29 11.81
CA PHE A 155 14.25 12.16 11.65
C PHE A 155 15.70 12.63 11.48
N GLN A 156 15.92 13.79 10.85
CA GLN A 156 17.26 14.37 10.68
C GLN A 156 17.84 14.94 11.98
N THR A 157 16.98 15.35 12.92
CA THR A 157 17.38 15.95 14.20
C THR A 157 17.35 14.95 15.35
N LEU A 158 17.03 13.68 15.08
CA LEU A 158 16.96 12.62 16.09
C LEU A 158 18.34 12.33 16.69
N PRO A 159 18.53 12.46 18.01
CA PRO A 159 19.74 11.99 18.67
C PRO A 159 19.79 10.47 18.65
N VAL A 160 20.94 9.90 18.26
CA VAL A 160 21.15 8.45 18.20
C VAL A 160 22.33 8.08 19.09
N ASN A 161 22.08 7.24 20.10
CA ASN A 161 23.14 6.56 20.85
C ASN A 161 23.44 5.23 20.16
N GLU A 162 24.58 5.15 19.48
CA GLU A 162 24.94 4.00 18.63
C GLU A 162 24.97 2.69 19.41
N LYS A 163 25.57 2.69 20.60
CA LYS A 163 25.73 1.49 21.44
C LYS A 163 24.37 0.90 21.81
N GLU A 164 23.46 1.73 22.29
CA GLU A 164 22.11 1.29 22.67
C GLU A 164 21.28 0.89 21.46
N THR A 165 21.35 1.66 20.38
CA THR A 165 20.59 1.42 19.15
C THR A 165 20.96 0.08 18.52
N LEU A 166 22.25 -0.22 18.39
CA LEU A 166 22.74 -1.49 17.86
C LEU A 166 22.36 -2.65 18.79
N THR A 167 22.55 -2.49 20.10
CA THR A 167 22.20 -3.52 21.09
C THR A 167 20.72 -3.86 21.02
N TYR A 168 19.85 -2.84 21.01
CA TYR A 168 18.41 -3.03 20.93
C TYR A 168 17.98 -3.66 19.60
N PHE A 169 18.58 -3.23 18.48
CA PHE A 169 18.31 -3.79 17.16
C PHE A 169 18.66 -5.29 17.11
N ILE A 170 19.88 -5.66 17.49
CA ILE A 170 20.35 -7.06 17.50
C ILE A 170 19.46 -7.91 18.41
N TYR A 171 19.17 -7.43 19.62
CA TYR A 171 18.29 -8.13 20.55
C TYR A 171 16.88 -8.35 19.98
N THR A 172 16.29 -7.31 19.38
CA THR A 172 14.93 -7.39 18.82
C THR A 172 14.86 -8.37 17.65
N VAL A 173 15.86 -8.36 16.77
CA VAL A 173 15.95 -9.29 15.63
C VAL A 173 16.17 -10.72 16.11
N LYS A 174 17.13 -10.93 17.02
CA LYS A 174 17.47 -12.27 17.55
C LYS A 174 16.32 -12.91 18.35
N THR A 175 15.53 -12.10 19.05
CA THR A 175 14.41 -12.59 19.85
C THR A 175 13.06 -12.61 19.11
N GLY A 176 13.00 -12.11 17.87
CA GLY A 176 11.76 -12.03 17.10
C GLY A 176 10.71 -11.09 17.72
N ARG A 177 11.10 -10.20 18.64
CA ARG A 177 10.18 -9.36 19.42
C ARG A 177 9.80 -8.07 18.71
N ASN A 178 9.38 -8.15 17.45
CA ASN A 178 8.77 -6.99 16.82
C ASN A 178 7.36 -6.79 17.41
N ARG A 179 7.23 -5.83 18.35
CA ARG A 179 5.96 -5.47 19.03
C ARG A 179 4.81 -5.15 18.06
N LEU A 180 5.10 -4.93 16.78
CA LEU A 180 4.12 -4.64 15.74
C LEU A 180 3.18 -5.82 15.41
N ASP A 181 3.62 -7.07 15.59
CA ASP A 181 2.82 -8.27 15.31
C ASP A 181 2.07 -8.82 16.54
N GLN A 182 2.56 -8.57 17.76
CA GLN A 182 2.01 -9.20 18.97
C GLN A 182 0.70 -8.58 19.49
N MET A 183 0.37 -7.34 19.12
CA MET A 183 -0.87 -6.69 19.58
C MET A 183 -2.16 -7.18 18.89
N LYS A 184 -2.08 -8.16 17.99
CA LYS A 184 -3.26 -8.78 17.36
C LYS A 184 -3.66 -10.14 17.95
N SER A 185 -2.89 -10.70 18.88
CA SER A 185 -3.14 -12.05 19.44
C SER A 185 -3.54 -12.07 20.92
N ALA A 186 -3.75 -10.92 21.57
CA ALA A 186 -4.08 -10.84 23.00
C ALA A 186 -5.45 -10.18 23.25
N SER A 187 -6.47 -10.58 22.50
CA SER A 187 -7.88 -10.29 22.82
C SER A 187 -8.72 -11.50 22.44
N ILE A 188 -8.59 -12.54 23.26
CA ILE A 188 -9.59 -13.59 23.43
C ILE A 188 -9.81 -13.63 24.94
N ASP A 189 -10.87 -12.96 25.37
CA ASP A 189 -11.71 -13.31 26.52
C ASP A 189 -13.15 -12.90 26.12
#